data_AF-A0A497GI59-F1
#
_entry.id   AF-A0A497GI59-F1
#
_cell.length_a   1.000
_cell.length_b   1.000
_cell.length_c   1.000
_cell.angle_alpha   90.00
_cell.angle_beta   90.00
_cell.angle_gamma   90.00
#
_symmetry.space_group_name_H-M   'P 1'
#
loop_
_entity.id
_entity.type
_entity.pdbx_description
1 polymer ?
#
loop_
_entity_poly.entity_id
_entity_poly.type
_entity_poly.pdbx_seq_one_letter_code
_entity_poly.pdbx_strand_id
1 'polypeptide(L)' 'MLGYAFMGKAHSHAWRDIPIFFWPPPAIPKLIVIYGRTKEKVKEAAIRYGYKR' A
#
# COMPACT_ATOMS: atom_id res chain seq x y z
N MET A 1 -1.38 -0.33 6.79
CA MET A 1 -2.43 -1.04 6.01
C MET A 1 -2.81 -2.33 6.71
N LEU A 2 -4.09 -2.56 7.01
CA LEU A 2 -4.58 -3.79 7.64
C LEU A 2 -5.36 -4.61 6.61
N GLY A 3 -4.81 -5.75 6.20
CA GLY A 3 -5.36 -6.58 5.12
C GLY A 3 -4.69 -6.33 3.77
N TYR A 4 -4.32 -7.42 3.10
CA TYR A 4 -3.52 -7.40 1.87
C TYR A 4 -4.23 -8.01 0.64
N ALA A 5 -5.42 -8.57 0.83
CA ALA A 5 -6.16 -9.25 -0.25
C ALA A 5 -6.84 -8.23 -1.19
N PHE A 6 -8.09 -8.45 -1.58
CA PHE A 6 -8.80 -7.65 -2.57
C PHE A 6 -8.76 -6.13 -2.30
N MET A 7 -9.29 -5.68 -1.16
CA MET A 7 -9.23 -4.26 -0.75
C MET A 7 -7.81 -3.79 -0.45
N GLY A 8 -6.93 -4.72 -0.04
CA GLY A 8 -5.52 -4.46 0.19
C GLY A 8 -4.80 -3.91 -1.04
N LYS A 9 -5.09 -4.50 -2.20
CA LYS A 9 -4.59 -4.02 -3.49
C LYS A 9 -5.10 -2.62 -3.82
N ALA A 10 -6.41 -2.42 -3.72
CA ALA A 10 -7.07 -1.17 -4.13
C ALA A 10 -6.56 0.04 -3.35
N HIS A 11 -6.50 -0.02 -2.02
CA HIS A 11 -6.03 1.15 -1.26
C HIS A 11 -4.52 1.37 -1.47
N SER A 12 -3.71 0.32 -1.62
CA SER A 12 -2.28 0.46 -1.90
C SER A 12 -1.99 1.07 -3.28
N HIS A 13 -2.91 0.93 -4.21
CA HIS A 13 -2.88 1.61 -5.51
C HIS A 13 -3.27 3.08 -5.34
N ALA A 14 -4.41 3.36 -4.70
CA ALA A 14 -4.90 4.72 -4.47
C ALA A 14 -3.86 5.61 -3.77
N TRP A 15 -3.15 5.10 -2.76
CA TRP A 15 -2.10 5.86 -2.07
C TRP A 15 -0.93 6.26 -2.98
N ARG A 16 -0.61 5.47 -4.00
CA ARG A 16 0.43 5.80 -4.98
C ARG A 16 -0.07 6.76 -6.06
N ASP A 17 -1.35 6.69 -6.36
CA ASP A 17 -2.01 7.49 -7.38
C ASP A 17 -2.31 8.92 -6.93
N ILE A 18 -2.60 9.15 -5.65
CA ILE A 18 -2.93 10.49 -5.10
C ILE A 18 -1.99 11.60 -5.62
N PRO A 19 -0.65 11.49 -5.52
CA PRO A 19 0.23 12.56 -5.99
C PRO A 19 0.27 12.71 -7.53
N ILE A 20 -0.22 11.73 -8.28
CA ILE A 20 -0.33 11.78 -9.76
C ILE A 20 -1.60 12.56 -10.16
N PHE A 21 -2.73 12.28 -9.51
CA PHE A 21 -4.02 12.90 -9.87
C PHE A 21 -4.28 14.23 -9.19
N PHE A 22 -3.77 14.44 -7.98
CA PHE A 22 -4.01 15.65 -7.18
C PHE A 22 -2.72 16.46 -7.05
N TRP A 23 -2.62 17.55 -7.81
CA TRP A 23 -1.46 18.43 -7.83
C TRP A 23 -1.85 19.91 -7.54
N PRO A 24 -1.14 20.60 -6.63
CA PRO A 24 -0.09 20.09 -5.74
C PRO A 24 -0.71 19.25 -4.60
N PRO A 25 -0.13 18.09 -4.25
CA PRO A 25 -0.68 17.27 -3.18
C PRO A 25 -0.37 17.89 -1.82
N PRO A 26 -1.31 17.85 -0.86
CA PRO A 26 -1.07 18.35 0.50
C PRO A 26 -0.05 17.48 1.26
N ALA A 27 0.14 16.23 0.84
CA ALA A 27 1.13 15.30 1.40
C ALA A 27 1.52 14.24 0.36
N ILE A 28 2.73 13.68 0.48
CA ILE A 28 3.21 12.55 -0.33
C ILE A 28 3.08 11.26 0.50
N PRO A 29 2.13 10.36 0.18
CA PRO A 29 1.92 9.14 0.94
C PRO A 29 3.13 8.20 0.83
N LYS A 30 3.51 7.57 1.94
CA LYS A 30 4.52 6.51 1.98
C LYS A 30 3.89 5.22 2.47
N LEU A 31 4.07 4.13 1.73
CA LEU A 31 3.62 2.79 2.12
C LEU A 31 4.63 2.20 3.13
N ILE A 32 4.38 2.39 4.43
CA ILE A 32 5.33 2.00 5.49
C ILE A 32 5.12 0.57 5.97
N VAL A 33 3.88 0.18 6.30
CA VAL A 33 3.61 -1.13 6.90
C VAL A 33 2.30 -1.76 6.40
N ILE A 34 2.32 -3.08 6.26
CA ILE A 34 1.16 -3.90 5.92
C ILE A 34 1.05 -5.08 6.88
N TYR A 35 -0.17 -5.33 7.36
CA TYR A 35 -0.48 -6.35 8.35
C TYR A 35 -1.47 -7.38 7.80
N GLY A 36 -1.35 -8.61 8.28
CA GLY A 36 -2.27 -9.70 7.96
C GLY A 36 -1.97 -10.95 8.77
N ARG A 37 -2.84 -11.96 8.64
CA ARG A 37 -2.82 -13.17 9.47
C ARG A 37 -1.73 -14.19 9.09
N THR A 38 -1.22 -14.13 7.86
CA THR A 38 -0.28 -15.13 7.33
C THR A 38 0.99 -14.42 6.88
N LYS A 39 2.11 -14.70 7.55
CA LYS A 39 3.38 -13.98 7.37
C LYS A 39 3.89 -14.03 5.92
N GLU A 40 3.80 -15.19 5.28
CA GLU A 40 4.31 -15.43 3.92
C GLU A 40 3.53 -14.58 2.91
N LYS A 41 2.20 -14.60 3.01
CA LYS A 41 1.31 -13.82 2.13
C LYS A 41 1.43 -12.32 2.36
N VAL A 42 1.63 -11.89 3.61
CA VAL A 42 1.89 -10.48 3.93
C VAL A 42 3.22 -10.04 3.32
N LYS A 43 4.27 -10.87 3.42
CA LYS A 43 5.58 -10.58 2.82
C LYS A 43 5.50 -10.47 1.30
N GLU A 44 4.80 -11.39 0.65
CA GLU A 44 4.56 -11.33 -0.80
C GLU A 44 3.83 -10.04 -1.20
N ALA A 45 2.75 -9.70 -0.49
CA ALA A 45 1.98 -8.50 -0.76
C ALA A 45 2.78 -7.21 -0.50
N ALA A 46 3.62 -7.19 0.54
CA ALA A 46 4.50 -6.06 0.84
C ALA A 46 5.44 -5.77 -0.34
N ILE A 47 6.06 -6.83 -0.90
CA ILE A 47 6.93 -6.72 -2.08
C ILE A 47 6.12 -6.26 -3.29
N ARG A 48 4.99 -6.93 -3.57
CA ARG A 48 4.14 -6.65 -4.74
C ARG A 48 3.59 -5.22 -4.76
N TYR A 49 3.23 -4.69 -3.60
CA TYR A 49 2.63 -3.36 -3.48
C TYR A 49 3.64 -2.25 -3.14
N GLY A 50 4.92 -2.58 -2.95
CA GLY A 50 5.96 -1.59 -2.68
C GLY A 50 5.90 -0.99 -1.28
N TYR A 51 5.47 -1.76 -0.27
CA TYR A 51 5.66 -1.36 1.12
C TYR A 51 7.14 -1.41 1.49
N LYS A 52 7.59 -0.49 2.36
CA LYS A 52 8.94 -0.52 2.90
C LYS A 52 9.20 -1.87 3.61
N ARG A 53 10.42 -2.38 3.40
CA ARG A 53 10.96 -3.57 4.09
C ARG A 53 11.23 -3.28 5.56
#